data_AF-A0A554LUA0-F1
#
_entry.id   AF-A0A554LUA0-F1
#
_cell.length_a   1.000
_cell.length_b   1.000
_cell.length_c   1.000
_cell.angle_alpha   90.00
_cell.angle_beta   90.00
_cell.angle_gamma   90.00
#
_symmetry.space_group_name_H-M   'P 1'
#
loop_
_entity.id
_entity.type
_entity.pdbx_description
1 polymer ?
#
loop_
_entity_poly.entity_id
_entity_poly.type
_entity_poly.pdbx_seq_one_letter_code
_entity_poly.pdbx_strand_id
1 'polypeptide(L)' 'MDLSKEAIESFKETYKKDFKETVSNSEAKEMAVRLLRFVHLILRPIPEDKKGDFKRITQDGRNV' A
#
# COMPACT_ATOMS: atom_id res chain seq x y z
N MET A 1 0.27 6.48 12.46
CA MET A 1 -0.15 7.23 11.28
C MET A 1 -1.55 7.70 11.57
N ASP A 2 -1.74 9.00 11.71
CA ASP A 2 -3.07 9.59 11.76
C ASP A 2 -3.45 10.05 10.35
N LEU A 3 -4.70 9.78 9.99
CA LEU A 3 -5.30 10.21 8.73
C LEU A 3 -6.16 11.43 9.03
N SER A 4 -6.15 12.40 8.12
CA SER A 4 -7.08 13.53 8.21
C SER A 4 -8.52 13.04 8.03
N LYS A 5 -9.49 13.84 8.47
CA LYS A 5 -10.91 13.51 8.32
C LYS A 5 -11.29 13.39 6.85
N GLU A 6 -10.76 14.29 6.01
CA GLU A 6 -10.98 14.32 4.57
C GLU A 6 -10.45 13.04 3.89
N ALA A 7 -9.29 12.54 4.34
CA ALA A 7 -8.74 11.28 3.83
C ALA A 7 -9.60 10.07 4.20
N ILE A 8 -10.19 10.06 5.41
CA ILE A 8 -11.10 8.99 5.85
C ILE A 8 -12.40 9.02 5.03
N GLU A 9 -12.97 10.21 4.79
CA GLU A 9 -14.19 10.32 3.98
C GLU A 9 -13.94 9.93 2.52
N SER A 10 -12.84 10.40 1.93
CA SER A 10 -12.47 10.00 0.57
C SER A 10 -12.29 8.48 0.45
N PHE A 11 -11.65 7.84 1.44
CA PHE A 11 -11.52 6.38 1.49
C PHE A 11 -12.89 5.69 1.51
N LYS A 12 -13.81 6.15 2.36
CA LYS A 12 -15.17 5.59 2.47
C LYS A 12 -15.96 5.73 1.17
N GLU A 13 -15.85 6.88 0.51
CA GLU A 13 -16.52 7.14 -0.77
C GLU A 13 -16.02 6.17 -1.85
N THR A 14 -14.71 5.99 -1.97
CA THR A 14 -14.12 5.02 -2.90
C THR A 14 -14.53 3.59 -2.55
N TYR A 15 -14.44 3.20 -1.28
CA TYR A 15 -14.82 1.85 -0.84
C TYR A 15 -16.28 1.54 -1.17
N LYS A 16 -17.20 2.49 -0.89
CA LYS A 16 -18.61 2.35 -1.23
C LYS A 16 -18.84 2.29 -2.74
N LYS A 17 -18.13 3.09 -3.51
CA LYS A 17 -18.25 3.10 -4.97
C LYS A 17 -17.91 1.74 -5.56
N ASP A 18 -16.83 1.13 -5.08
CA ASP A 18 -16.23 -0.07 -5.69
C ASP A 18 -16.85 -1.36 -5.14
N PHE A 19 -17.14 -1.41 -3.84
CA PHE A 19 -17.63 -2.62 -3.15
C PHE A 19 -19.12 -2.57 -2.82
N LYS A 20 -19.78 -1.41 -3.00
CA LYS A 20 -21.19 -1.17 -2.63
C LYS A 20 -21.51 -1.36 -1.14
N GLU A 21 -20.46 -1.40 -0.31
CA GLU A 21 -20.53 -1.54 1.14
C GLU A 21 -20.19 -0.22 1.83
N THR A 22 -20.74 0.00 3.01
CA THR A 22 -20.39 1.15 3.87
C THR A 22 -19.56 0.69 5.04
N VAL A 23 -18.54 1.46 5.38
CA VAL A 23 -17.65 1.20 6.53
C VAL A 23 -17.67 2.39 7.48
N SER A 24 -17.55 2.12 8.77
CA SER A 24 -17.44 3.14 9.81
C SER A 24 -16.09 3.87 9.73
N ASN A 25 -15.99 5.01 10.42
CA ASN A 25 -14.74 5.79 10.46
C ASN A 25 -13.58 5.00 11.10
N SER A 26 -13.86 4.17 12.11
CA SER A 26 -12.86 3.31 12.74
C SER A 26 -12.35 2.23 11.79
N GLU A 27 -13.27 1.57 11.09
CA GLU A 27 -12.94 0.52 10.12
C GLU A 27 -12.15 1.12 8.93
N ALA A 28 -12.62 2.23 8.37
CA ALA A 28 -11.93 2.95 7.31
C ALA A 28 -10.50 3.35 7.72
N LYS A 29 -10.34 3.88 8.94
CA LYS A 29 -9.02 4.26 9.47
C LYS A 29 -8.11 3.05 9.59
N GLU A 30 -8.60 1.94 10.14
CA GLU A 30 -7.79 0.72 10.27
C GLU A 30 -7.35 0.19 8.92
N MET A 31 -8.28 0.04 7.97
CA MET A 31 -8.00 -0.47 6.63
C MET A 31 -7.00 0.40 5.88
N ALA A 32 -7.20 1.72 5.88
CA ALA A 32 -6.31 2.66 5.22
C ALA A 32 -4.90 2.65 5.83
N VAL A 33 -4.79 2.61 7.17
CA VAL A 33 -3.48 2.51 7.85
C VAL A 33 -2.78 1.19 7.52
N ARG A 34 -3.50 0.07 7.45
CA ARG A 34 -2.94 -1.23 7.05
C ARG A 34 -2.41 -1.19 5.61
N LEU A 35 -3.17 -0.61 4.69
CA LEU A 35 -2.76 -0.43 3.29
C LEU A 35 -1.50 0.43 3.18
N LEU A 36 -1.47 1.59 3.86
CA LEU A 36 -0.30 2.48 3.83
C LEU A 36 0.95 1.82 4.39
N ARG A 37 0.82 1.03 5.46
CA ARG A 37 1.94 0.24 5.99
C ARG A 37 2.45 -0.78 4.98
N PHE A 38 1.54 -1.47 4.30
CA PHE A 38 1.91 -2.44 3.27
C PHE A 38 2.64 -1.78 2.09
N VAL A 39 2.11 -0.68 1.57
CA VAL A 39 2.76 0.10 0.50
C VAL A 39 4.12 0.61 0.94
N HIS A 40 4.25 1.09 2.18
CA HIS A 40 5.53 1.53 2.72
C HIS A 40 6.56 0.39 2.78
N LEU A 41 6.14 -0.84 3.07
CA LEU A 41 7.04 -2.01 3.05
C LEU A 41 7.49 -2.37 1.64
N ILE A 42 6.60 -2.29 0.65
CA ILE A 42 6.92 -2.57 -0.77
C ILE A 42 7.87 -1.52 -1.33
N LEU A 43 7.63 -0.24 -1.02
CA LEU A 43 8.41 0.88 -1.52
C LEU A 43 9.72 1.12 -0.75
N ARG A 44 10.03 0.29 0.27
CA ARG A 44 11.30 0.40 0.97
C ARG A 44 12.45 0.20 -0.02
N PRO A 45 13.42 1.14 -0.07
CA PRO A 45 14.59 0.96 -0.91
C PRO A 45 15.33 -0.31 -0.48
N ILE A 46 15.79 -1.07 -1.48
CA ILE A 46 16.60 -2.26 -1.24
C ILE A 46 17.89 -1.79 -0.53
N PRO A 47 18.22 -2.36 0.64
CA PRO A 47 19.47 -2.06 1.33
C PRO A 47 20.67 -2.20 0.39
N GLU A 48 21.65 -1.29 0.49
CA GLU A 48 22.82 -1.24 -0.41
C GLU A 48 23.57 -2.58 -0.47
N ASP A 49 23.67 -3.27 0.66
CA ASP A 49 24.27 -4.59 0.83
C ASP A 49 23.51 -5.72 0.12
N LYS A 50 22.23 -5.50 -0.23
CA LYS A 50 21.38 -6.46 -0.96
C LYS A 50 21.12 -6.10 -2.41
N LYS A 51 21.71 -5.00 -2.91
CA LYS A 51 21.54 -4.57 -4.31
C LYS A 51 22.15 -5.54 -5.33
N GLY A 52 23.23 -6.24 -4.97
CA GLY A 52 23.88 -7.22 -5.84
C GLY A 52 23.00 -8.42 -6.18
N ASP A 53 22.23 -8.89 -5.20
CA ASP A 53 21.34 -10.05 -5.34
C ASP A 53 20.09 -9.72 -6.18
N PHE A 54 19.56 -8.51 -6.03
CA PHE A 54 18.42 -8.04 -6.83
C PHE A 54 18.75 -7.82 -8.32
N LYS A 55 19.99 -7.44 -8.66
CA LYS A 55 20.42 -7.30 -10.06
C LYS A 55 20.39 -8.62 -10.82
N ARG A 56 20.69 -9.74 -10.15
CA ARG A 56 20.67 -11.09 -10.76
C ARG A 56 19.26 -11.53 -11.13
N ILE A 57 18.29 -11.32 -10.23
CA ILE A 57 16.88 -11.71 -10.42
C ILE A 57 16.22 -10.96 -11.60
N THR A 58 16.57 -9.69 -11.82
CA THR A 58 15.99 -8.85 -12.88
C THR A 58 16.71 -8.94 -14.24
N GLN A 59 17.85 -9.62 -14.29
CA GLN A 59 18.58 -9.90 -15.53
C GLN A 59 18.19 -11.26 -16.11
N ASP A 60 17.98 -12.28 -15.29
CA ASP A 60 17.53 -13.60 -15.78
C ASP A 60 16.10 -13.59 -16.34
N GLY A 61 15.21 -12.74 -15.81
CA GLY A 61 13.83 -12.61 -16.30
C GLY A 61 13.65 -11.80 -17.59
N ARG A 62 14.73 -11.27 -18.19
CA ARG A 62 14.70 -10.50 -19.46
C ARG A 62 15.22 -11.30 -20.67
N ASN A 63 15.52 -12.58 -20.48
CA ASN A 63 15.92 -13.52 -21.53
C ASN A 63 14.86 -14.62 -21.74
N VAL A 64 13.59 -14.24 -21.82
CA VAL A 64 12.47 -15.07 -22.30
C VAL A 64 11.57 -14.25 -23.21
#